data_AF-A0A2W6BCF2-F1
#
_entry.id   AF-A0A2W6BCF2-F1
#
_cell.length_a   1.000
_cell.length_b   1.000
_cell.length_c   1.000
_cell.angle_alpha   90.00
_cell.angle_beta   90.00
_cell.angle_gamma   90.00
#
_symmetry.space_group_name_H-M   'P 1'
#
loop_
_entity.id
_entity.type
_entity.pdbx_description
1 polymer ?
#
loop_
_entity_poly.entity_id
_entity_poly.type
_entity_poly.pdbx_seq_one_letter_code
_entity_poly.pdbx_strand_id
1 'polypeptide(L)'
;MLAVEIRFLTDRYIATHFNDRSRPEWPPHPARLFSAMVAAWAGDEDPPGASREALTWFAALGAPQITCSAAEPRADVTHYVPVNDAVVVRDLSGTYRKLHESKQALAAGLAAAGGDLDDRDVRRARQAVDAAERKAVIDTGKAAVPGGTAEGLRVLPGERGRQGRSYPCVVPESDTVLFCWPEVIAPRDHWQRLDDVLASVSRLGHSSSMVACRLVNDCPEPTLVPDAEGADANLRVTAIGLLDNLERAHDHHQGREPRALPTRMARYRQSATAVSPLPPRPVLSGDWIVLVPTETSRLPGHRSLRVARAVRDALVHHADQPVAEILSGHQAGLAGQATAPSTEAHLAVLPLPFVGTHGDGTIMGIALLLPVGAPQGERRAVLRAVGAWETQRFELRIGRLGAPTLRRAELTEPGKTIARSRWDRPARTWVSVTPMALDRHPGELWSARPALRERATVEAVESVRLACRRVGLPEPADVVFSRDGLVRGVDPIRRFEPFAARSGPRRFLTHVGLTFDEAIGGPVVLGAGRFYGYGLFLPRRDHD
;
A
#
# COMPACT_ATOMS: atom_id res chain seq x y z
N MET A 1 -23.36 13.09 -15.51
CA MET A 1 -22.76 11.97 -14.74
C MET A 1 -22.51 12.47 -13.34
N LEU A 2 -22.63 11.60 -12.33
CA LEU A 2 -22.30 11.93 -10.95
C LEU A 2 -21.22 10.95 -10.48
N ALA A 3 -20.10 11.47 -9.99
CA ALA A 3 -19.10 10.65 -9.32
C ALA A 3 -18.61 11.30 -8.02
N VAL A 4 -18.30 10.46 -7.05
CA VAL A 4 -17.63 10.86 -5.80
C VAL A 4 -16.20 10.37 -5.88
N GLU A 5 -15.24 11.31 -5.88
CA GLU A 5 -13.83 11.00 -5.76
C GLU A 5 -13.45 10.97 -4.28
N ILE A 6 -12.78 9.90 -3.86
CA ILE A 6 -12.26 9.70 -2.51
C ILE A 6 -10.75 9.55 -2.62
N ARG A 7 -10.01 10.47 -2.00
CA ARG A 7 -8.55 10.43 -1.94
C ARG A 7 -8.06 10.09 -0.55
N PHE A 8 -7.31 9.00 -0.41
CA PHE A 8 -6.67 8.58 0.84
C PHE A 8 -5.42 9.40 1.10
N LEU A 9 -5.45 10.24 2.14
CA LEU A 9 -4.35 11.15 2.48
C LEU A 9 -3.17 10.47 3.19
N THR A 10 -3.29 9.17 3.45
CA THR A 10 -2.28 8.39 4.20
C THR A 10 -1.76 7.18 3.44
N ASP A 11 -2.08 7.07 2.15
CA ASP A 11 -1.73 5.93 1.27
C ASP A 11 -2.13 4.55 1.83
N ARG A 12 -3.10 4.52 2.73
CA ARG A 12 -3.57 3.29 3.38
C ARG A 12 -5.04 3.41 3.75
N TYR A 13 -5.70 2.26 3.80
CA TYR A 13 -7.08 2.14 4.22
C TYR A 13 -7.22 1.04 5.27
N ILE A 14 -7.85 1.37 6.38
CA ILE A 14 -8.05 0.50 7.54
C ILE A 14 -9.54 0.34 7.76
N ALA A 15 -10.01 -0.84 7.44
CA ALA A 15 -11.38 -1.28 7.61
C ALA A 15 -11.41 -2.80 7.59
N THR A 16 -12.39 -3.38 8.29
CA THR A 16 -12.56 -4.83 8.37
C THR A 16 -13.79 -5.29 7.60
N HIS A 17 -13.74 -6.53 7.11
CA HIS A 17 -14.93 -7.18 6.58
C HIS A 17 -16.05 -7.24 7.62
N PHE A 18 -17.30 -7.17 7.16
CA PHE A 18 -18.46 -7.16 8.06
C PHE A 18 -18.65 -8.48 8.81
N ASN A 19 -18.25 -9.61 8.19
CA ASN A 19 -18.39 -10.97 8.70
C ASN A 19 -17.07 -11.56 9.24
N ASP A 20 -15.94 -10.90 9.01
CA ASP A 20 -14.63 -11.33 9.49
C ASP A 20 -13.79 -10.12 9.87
N ARG A 21 -13.64 -9.89 11.17
CA ARG A 21 -12.89 -8.74 11.71
C ARG A 21 -11.37 -8.88 11.57
N SER A 22 -10.87 -10.06 11.19
CA SER A 22 -9.43 -10.28 10.96
C SER A 22 -8.99 -9.93 9.54
N ARG A 23 -9.94 -9.79 8.60
CA ARG A 23 -9.62 -9.51 7.19
C ARG A 23 -9.82 -8.04 6.85
N PRO A 24 -8.90 -7.42 6.11
CA PRO A 24 -9.08 -6.06 5.64
C PRO A 24 -10.17 -6.01 4.57
N GLU A 25 -10.96 -4.94 4.58
CA GLU A 25 -11.93 -4.63 3.54
C GLU A 25 -11.25 -3.86 2.39
N TRP A 26 -11.40 -4.30 1.15
CA TRP A 26 -11.06 -3.54 -0.06
C TRP A 26 -11.91 -4.00 -1.25
N PRO A 27 -12.43 -3.09 -2.10
CA PRO A 27 -12.42 -1.64 -1.94
C PRO A 27 -13.32 -1.17 -0.77
N PRO A 28 -13.30 0.12 -0.40
CA PRO A 28 -14.26 0.65 0.56
C PRO A 28 -15.69 0.38 0.10
N HIS A 29 -16.53 -0.14 0.98
CA HIS A 29 -17.94 -0.37 0.63
C HIS A 29 -18.68 0.98 0.45
N PRO A 30 -19.55 1.16 -0.56
CA PRO A 30 -20.31 2.40 -0.75
C PRO A 30 -21.12 2.84 0.48
N ALA A 31 -21.64 1.88 1.27
CA ALA A 31 -22.33 2.18 2.52
C ALA A 31 -21.42 2.88 3.57
N ARG A 32 -20.10 2.71 3.51
CA ARG A 32 -19.16 3.43 4.40
C ARG A 32 -19.06 4.90 4.02
N LEU A 33 -19.02 5.22 2.72
CA LEU A 33 -19.04 6.61 2.27
C LEU A 33 -20.33 7.26 2.77
N PHE A 34 -21.47 6.62 2.54
CA PHE A 34 -22.75 7.15 3.00
C PHE A 34 -22.78 7.35 4.52
N SER A 35 -22.31 6.37 5.30
CA SER A 35 -22.22 6.50 6.76
C SER A 35 -21.31 7.64 7.18
N ALA A 36 -20.23 7.90 6.44
CA ALA A 36 -19.31 9.01 6.71
C ALA A 36 -19.94 10.36 6.38
N MET A 37 -20.70 10.46 5.28
CA MET A 37 -21.46 11.65 4.92
C MET A 37 -22.55 11.97 5.95
N VAL A 38 -23.32 10.96 6.38
CA VAL A 38 -24.34 11.11 7.43
C VAL A 38 -23.70 11.52 8.75
N ALA A 39 -22.56 10.96 9.11
CA ALA A 39 -21.83 11.35 10.32
C ALA A 39 -21.28 12.78 10.25
N ALA A 40 -20.85 13.24 9.07
CA ALA A 40 -20.42 14.62 8.86
C ALA A 40 -21.59 15.60 8.97
N TRP A 41 -22.72 15.28 8.32
CA TRP A 41 -23.94 16.06 8.38
C TRP A 41 -24.53 16.13 9.80
N ALA A 42 -24.72 14.99 10.47
CA ALA A 42 -25.29 14.94 11.82
C ALA A 42 -24.33 15.40 12.92
N GLY A 43 -23.06 15.68 12.57
CA GLY A 43 -22.08 16.27 13.48
C GLY A 43 -22.17 17.79 13.58
N ASP A 44 -22.93 18.43 12.68
CA ASP A 44 -23.23 19.87 12.73
C ASP A 44 -24.27 20.16 13.84
N GLU A 45 -24.17 21.32 14.49
CA GLU A 45 -25.08 21.71 15.58
C GLU A 45 -26.49 22.03 15.08
N ASP A 46 -26.60 22.57 13.85
CA ASP A 46 -27.88 22.87 13.18
C ASP A 46 -27.82 22.47 11.70
N PRO A 47 -27.88 21.16 11.40
CA PRO A 47 -27.71 20.67 10.04
C PRO A 47 -28.86 21.14 9.13
N PRO A 48 -28.58 21.78 7.97
CA PRO A 48 -29.62 22.27 7.08
C PRO A 48 -30.56 21.16 6.58
N GLY A 49 -31.88 21.39 6.64
CA GLY A 49 -32.89 20.44 6.15
C GLY A 49 -32.71 20.07 4.67
N ALA A 50 -32.27 21.03 3.84
CA ALA A 50 -31.93 20.78 2.43
C ALA A 50 -30.79 19.75 2.24
N SER A 51 -29.85 19.67 3.20
CA SER A 51 -28.78 18.65 3.17
C SER A 51 -29.34 17.26 3.49
N ARG A 52 -30.35 17.17 4.35
CA ARG A 52 -31.07 15.91 4.63
C ARG A 52 -31.80 15.40 3.37
N GLU A 53 -32.46 16.30 2.64
CA GLU A 53 -33.11 15.98 1.37
C GLU A 53 -32.11 15.47 0.33
N ALA A 54 -30.98 16.15 0.18
CA ALA A 54 -29.91 15.74 -0.72
C ALA A 54 -29.32 14.37 -0.35
N LEU A 55 -29.10 14.09 0.94
CA LEU A 55 -28.65 12.77 1.43
C LEU A 55 -29.69 11.68 1.19
N THR A 56 -30.98 11.99 1.34
CA THR A 56 -32.09 11.06 1.04
C THR A 56 -32.10 10.70 -0.44
N TRP A 57 -31.95 11.71 -1.31
CA TRP A 57 -31.82 11.50 -2.76
C TRP A 57 -30.58 10.66 -3.09
N PHE A 58 -29.42 10.97 -2.50
CA PHE A 58 -28.17 10.23 -2.71
C PHE A 58 -28.27 8.76 -2.28
N ALA A 59 -28.96 8.47 -1.17
CA ALA A 59 -29.20 7.11 -0.70
C ALA A 59 -30.02 6.27 -1.69
N ALA A 60 -30.86 6.92 -2.50
CA ALA A 60 -31.74 6.28 -3.47
C ALA A 60 -31.06 5.95 -4.82
N LEU A 61 -29.84 6.43 -5.07
CA LEU A 61 -29.13 6.23 -6.35
C LEU A 61 -28.73 4.77 -6.62
N GLY A 62 -28.78 3.90 -5.60
CA GLY A 62 -28.41 2.50 -5.72
C GLY A 62 -26.90 2.26 -5.79
N ALA A 63 -26.51 1.05 -6.20
CA ALA A 63 -25.13 0.60 -6.23
C ALA A 63 -24.33 1.36 -7.32
N PRO A 64 -23.23 2.07 -6.97
CA PRO A 64 -22.38 2.74 -7.96
C PRO A 64 -21.50 1.74 -8.70
N GLN A 65 -21.05 2.11 -9.89
CA GLN A 65 -19.82 1.56 -10.47
C GLN A 65 -18.62 2.04 -9.65
N ILE A 66 -17.57 1.24 -9.55
CA ILE A 66 -16.40 1.55 -8.72
C ILE A 66 -15.15 1.53 -9.58
N THR A 67 -14.34 2.58 -9.49
CA THR A 67 -12.99 2.61 -10.03
C THR A 67 -12.01 2.67 -8.87
N CYS A 68 -11.22 1.61 -8.71
CA CYS A 68 -10.19 1.50 -7.67
C CYS A 68 -9.05 0.61 -8.17
N SER A 69 -7.83 0.88 -7.71
CA SER A 69 -6.68 0.01 -8.00
C SER A 69 -6.73 -1.31 -7.23
N ALA A 70 -5.81 -2.21 -7.55
CA ALA A 70 -5.44 -3.28 -6.63
C ALA A 70 -4.90 -2.70 -5.31
N ALA A 71 -4.94 -3.51 -4.24
CA ALA A 71 -4.38 -3.13 -2.95
C ALA A 71 -3.74 -4.33 -2.27
N GLU A 72 -2.59 -4.08 -1.64
CA GLU A 72 -1.86 -5.12 -0.91
C GLU A 72 -2.24 -5.08 0.58
N PRO A 73 -2.56 -6.23 1.20
CA PRO A 73 -2.73 -6.30 2.65
C PRO A 73 -1.40 -6.04 3.34
N ARG A 74 -1.43 -5.16 4.35
CA ARG A 74 -0.28 -4.95 5.24
C ARG A 74 -0.27 -6.06 6.29
N ALA A 75 0.92 -6.55 6.63
CA ALA A 75 1.08 -7.50 7.73
C ALA A 75 0.45 -6.95 9.02
N ASP A 76 -0.44 -7.75 9.62
CA ASP A 76 -1.13 -7.39 10.85
C ASP A 76 -0.17 -7.34 12.03
N VAL A 77 -0.22 -6.25 12.78
CA VAL A 77 0.51 -6.08 14.04
C VAL A 77 -0.52 -5.97 15.16
N THR A 78 -0.36 -6.78 16.20
CA THR A 78 -1.19 -6.67 17.40
C THR A 78 -0.77 -5.44 18.21
N HIS A 79 -1.67 -4.48 18.33
CA HIS A 79 -1.50 -3.30 19.15
C HIS A 79 -2.14 -3.53 20.53
N TYR A 80 -1.38 -3.35 21.60
CA TYR A 80 -1.89 -3.47 22.96
C TYR A 80 -2.42 -2.12 23.46
N VAL A 81 -3.74 -2.00 23.59
CA VAL A 81 -4.41 -0.77 24.00
C VAL A 81 -4.85 -0.88 25.46
N PRO A 82 -4.63 0.14 26.32
CA PRO A 82 -5.16 0.15 27.67
C PRO A 82 -6.69 0.01 27.68
N VAL A 83 -7.20 -0.82 28.59
CA VAL A 83 -8.62 -1.04 28.78
C VAL A 83 -9.16 -0.03 29.80
N ASN A 84 -10.34 0.56 29.52
CA ASN A 84 -10.98 1.58 30.36
C ASN A 84 -12.18 1.02 31.15
N ASP A 85 -12.08 -0.23 31.60
CA ASP A 85 -13.19 -0.93 32.25
C ASP A 85 -13.22 -0.72 33.79
N ALA A 86 -12.15 -0.16 34.36
CA ALA A 86 -12.07 0.11 35.80
C ALA A 86 -12.97 1.30 36.16
N VAL A 87 -13.95 1.05 37.03
CA VAL A 87 -14.93 2.04 37.49
C VAL A 87 -14.71 2.33 38.96
N VAL A 88 -14.27 3.55 39.27
CA VAL A 88 -14.05 4.02 40.66
C VAL A 88 -15.07 5.09 41.10
N VAL A 89 -15.97 5.45 40.19
CA VAL A 89 -17.03 6.45 40.38
C VAL A 89 -18.37 5.81 40.04
N ARG A 90 -19.39 6.07 40.84
CA ARG A 90 -20.77 5.63 40.56
C ARG A 90 -21.25 6.22 39.23
N ASP A 91 -22.02 5.45 38.48
CA ASP A 91 -22.70 5.99 37.30
C ASP A 91 -23.75 7.04 37.72
N LEU A 92 -23.50 8.29 37.35
CA LEU A 92 -24.41 9.42 37.61
C LEU A 92 -25.20 9.83 36.37
N SER A 93 -25.10 9.08 35.27
CA SER A 93 -25.72 9.41 33.98
C SER A 93 -27.23 9.59 34.10
N GLY A 94 -27.90 8.81 34.97
CA GLY A 94 -29.33 8.96 35.23
C GLY A 94 -29.69 10.29 35.89
N THR A 95 -28.90 10.73 36.87
CA THR A 95 -29.12 12.00 37.57
C THR A 95 -28.90 13.19 36.64
N TYR A 96 -27.83 13.19 35.83
CA TYR A 96 -27.57 14.25 34.87
C TYR A 96 -28.56 14.25 33.68
N ARG A 97 -29.05 13.08 33.27
CA ARG A 97 -30.14 13.01 32.27
C ARG A 97 -31.41 13.67 32.78
N LYS A 98 -31.81 13.38 34.03
CA LYS A 98 -32.99 14.01 34.65
C LYS A 98 -32.85 15.53 34.75
N LEU A 99 -31.64 16.00 35.06
CA LEU A 99 -31.32 17.43 35.05
C LEU A 99 -31.45 18.04 33.64
N HIS A 100 -30.91 17.38 32.63
CA HIS A 100 -31.01 17.84 31.24
C HIS A 100 -32.46 17.88 30.75
N GLU A 101 -33.24 16.81 30.97
CA GLU A 101 -34.67 16.74 30.67
C GLU A 101 -35.44 17.88 31.35
N SER A 102 -35.13 18.18 32.61
CA SER A 102 -35.77 19.27 33.37
C SER A 102 -35.42 20.64 32.79
N LYS A 103 -34.17 20.84 32.33
CA LYS A 103 -33.73 22.09 31.67
C LYS A 103 -34.40 22.28 30.31
N GLN A 104 -34.52 21.22 29.52
CA GLN A 104 -35.25 21.24 28.25
C GLN A 104 -36.73 21.55 28.46
N ALA A 105 -37.37 20.94 29.47
CA ALA A 105 -38.76 21.22 29.81
C ALA A 105 -38.99 22.68 30.24
N LEU A 106 -38.05 23.27 30.99
CA LEU A 106 -38.10 24.70 31.34
C LEU A 106 -37.94 25.60 30.11
N ALA A 107 -37.00 25.29 29.21
CA ALA A 107 -36.80 26.04 27.98
C ALA A 107 -38.04 26.01 27.08
N ALA A 108 -38.66 24.83 26.92
CA ALA A 108 -39.90 24.66 26.16
C ALA A 108 -41.07 25.40 26.81
N GLY A 109 -41.20 25.34 28.14
CA GLY A 109 -42.22 26.07 28.89
C GLY A 109 -42.08 27.59 28.76
N LEU A 110 -40.85 28.11 28.83
CA LEU A 110 -40.57 29.53 28.62
C LEU A 110 -40.93 30.00 27.20
N ALA A 111 -40.60 29.19 26.19
CA ALA A 111 -40.97 29.49 24.81
C ALA A 111 -42.51 29.51 24.63
N ALA A 112 -43.22 28.54 25.21
CA ALA A 112 -44.68 28.46 25.15
C ALA A 112 -45.38 29.61 25.91
N ALA A 113 -44.80 30.06 27.03
CA ALA A 113 -45.30 31.17 27.82
C ALA A 113 -44.88 32.56 27.29
N GLY A 114 -44.24 32.64 26.11
CA GLY A 114 -43.77 33.91 25.55
C GLY A 114 -42.70 34.62 26.40
N GLY A 115 -41.97 33.85 27.21
CA GLY A 115 -40.97 34.38 28.15
C GLY A 115 -41.54 34.82 29.50
N ASP A 116 -42.83 34.60 29.79
CA ASP A 116 -43.41 34.92 31.09
C ASP A 116 -42.84 33.99 32.19
N LEU A 117 -42.02 34.58 33.07
CA LEU A 117 -41.39 33.89 34.18
C LEU A 117 -42.38 33.56 35.31
N ASP A 118 -43.53 34.25 35.35
CA ASP A 118 -44.58 34.09 36.33
C ASP A 118 -45.71 33.17 35.86
N ASP A 119 -45.54 32.50 34.72
CA ASP A 119 -46.43 31.43 34.33
C ASP A 119 -46.34 30.26 35.33
N ARG A 120 -47.49 29.62 35.59
CA ARG A 120 -47.59 28.53 36.57
C ARG A 120 -46.76 27.32 36.18
N ASP A 121 -46.75 26.96 34.90
CA ASP A 121 -46.04 25.79 34.38
C ASP A 121 -44.54 26.08 34.26
N VAL A 122 -44.16 27.32 33.92
CA VAL A 122 -42.77 27.80 33.98
C VAL A 122 -42.20 27.73 35.40
N ARG A 123 -42.92 28.23 36.41
CA ARG A 123 -42.49 28.14 37.82
C ARG A 123 -42.33 26.69 38.28
N ARG A 124 -43.24 25.80 37.88
CA ARG A 124 -43.16 24.37 38.20
C ARG A 124 -41.96 23.69 37.53
N ALA A 125 -41.70 24.00 36.26
CA ALA A 125 -40.54 23.49 35.53
C ALA A 125 -39.23 23.99 36.16
N ARG A 126 -39.18 25.26 36.60
CA ARG A 126 -38.01 25.82 37.29
C ARG A 126 -37.73 25.14 38.63
N GLN A 127 -38.77 24.88 39.42
CA GLN A 127 -38.63 24.09 40.66
C GLN A 127 -38.12 22.67 40.41
N ALA A 128 -38.51 22.04 39.29
CA ALA A 128 -38.02 20.73 38.90
C ALA A 128 -36.53 20.77 38.51
N VAL A 129 -36.08 21.82 37.81
CA VAL A 129 -34.66 22.07 37.54
C VAL A 129 -33.88 22.22 38.85
N ASP A 130 -34.33 23.09 39.76
CA ASP A 130 -33.63 23.31 41.04
C ASP A 130 -33.53 22.02 41.87
N ALA A 131 -34.59 21.19 41.86
CA ALA A 131 -34.58 19.89 42.54
C ALA A 131 -33.61 18.91 41.88
N ALA A 132 -33.57 18.86 40.54
CA ALA A 132 -32.64 18.02 39.81
C ALA A 132 -31.18 18.47 39.98
N GLU A 133 -30.91 19.78 40.03
CA GLU A 133 -29.58 20.34 40.30
C GLU A 133 -29.11 20.01 41.71
N ARG A 134 -29.95 20.21 42.73
CA ARG A 134 -29.63 19.78 44.10
C ARG A 134 -29.31 18.30 44.18
N LYS A 135 -30.09 17.45 43.51
CA LYS A 135 -29.84 16.02 43.44
C LYS A 135 -28.52 15.70 42.74
N ALA A 136 -28.21 16.35 41.63
CA ALA A 136 -26.95 16.19 40.92
C ALA A 136 -25.73 16.57 41.78
N VAL A 137 -25.80 17.66 42.53
CA VAL A 137 -24.73 18.06 43.46
C VAL A 137 -24.53 17.03 44.57
N ILE A 138 -25.61 16.55 45.19
CA ILE A 138 -25.55 15.54 46.25
C ILE A 138 -24.99 14.21 45.73
N ASP A 139 -25.51 13.73 44.60
CA ASP A 139 -25.09 12.45 44.03
C ASP A 139 -23.62 12.54 43.53
N THR A 140 -23.18 13.70 43.03
CA THR A 140 -21.78 13.98 42.66
C THR A 140 -20.86 14.00 43.88
N GLY A 141 -21.30 14.60 44.99
CA GLY A 141 -20.54 14.57 46.26
C GLY A 141 -20.40 13.16 46.86
N LYS A 142 -21.27 12.22 46.45
CA LYS A 142 -21.25 10.80 46.86
C LYS A 142 -20.79 9.86 45.75
N ALA A 143 -20.19 10.40 44.68
CA ALA A 143 -19.86 9.65 43.48
C ALA A 143 -18.72 8.67 43.69
N ALA A 144 -17.80 8.94 44.63
CA ALA A 144 -16.73 8.02 44.97
C ALA A 144 -17.33 6.71 45.50
N VAL A 145 -17.04 5.61 44.82
CA VAL A 145 -17.36 4.26 45.32
C VAL A 145 -16.31 3.92 46.38
N PRO A 146 -16.68 3.44 47.58
CA PRO A 146 -15.72 2.82 48.48
C PRO A 146 -15.23 1.50 47.85
N GLY A 147 -14.21 1.60 47.00
CA GLY A 147 -13.54 0.47 46.35
C GLY A 147 -12.15 0.26 46.95
N GLY A 148 -11.72 -1.00 47.07
CA GLY A 148 -10.37 -1.32 47.54
C GLY A 148 -9.30 -0.72 46.62
N THR A 149 -8.13 -0.39 47.20
CA THR A 149 -6.98 0.26 46.54
C THR A 149 -6.61 -0.35 45.18
N ALA A 150 -6.86 -1.64 44.99
CA ALA A 150 -6.60 -2.37 43.74
C ALA A 150 -7.39 -1.86 42.51
N GLU A 151 -8.66 -1.47 42.67
CA GLU A 151 -9.46 -0.98 41.53
C GLU A 151 -9.15 0.49 41.22
N GLY A 152 -8.76 1.26 42.25
CA GLY A 152 -8.17 2.59 42.13
C GLY A 152 -6.89 2.59 41.29
N LEU A 153 -6.01 1.62 41.53
CA LEU A 153 -4.76 1.46 40.78
C LEU A 153 -5.03 1.20 39.29
N ARG A 154 -6.05 0.41 38.95
CA ARG A 154 -6.41 0.11 37.54
C ARG A 154 -6.89 1.31 36.72
N VAL A 155 -7.14 2.47 37.33
CA VAL A 155 -7.41 3.72 36.60
C VAL A 155 -6.10 4.38 36.14
N LEU A 156 -4.99 4.12 36.84
CA LEU A 156 -3.69 4.68 36.51
C LEU A 156 -3.18 4.14 35.16
N PRO A 157 -2.65 5.00 34.27
CA PRO A 157 -2.21 4.58 32.94
C PRO A 157 -1.21 3.41 32.92
N GLY A 158 -0.35 3.30 33.94
CA GLY A 158 0.68 2.24 34.04
C GLY A 158 0.16 0.88 34.49
N GLU A 159 -0.92 0.86 35.26
CA GLU A 159 -1.48 -0.34 35.92
C GLU A 159 -2.73 -0.87 35.18
N ARG A 160 -3.14 -0.19 34.10
CA ARG A 160 -4.25 -0.63 33.24
C ARG A 160 -3.88 -1.93 32.53
N GLY A 161 -4.79 -2.91 32.60
CA GLY A 161 -4.76 -4.06 31.72
C GLY A 161 -4.73 -3.60 30.25
N ARG A 162 -3.99 -4.32 29.41
CA ARG A 162 -3.91 -4.03 27.98
C ARG A 162 -4.60 -5.12 27.18
N GLN A 163 -5.43 -4.74 26.22
CA GLN A 163 -6.09 -5.65 25.30
C GLN A 163 -5.42 -5.56 23.94
N GLY A 164 -5.03 -6.71 23.38
CA GLY A 164 -4.54 -6.80 22.01
C GLY A 164 -5.67 -6.47 21.01
N ARG A 165 -5.39 -5.58 20.07
CA ARG A 165 -6.27 -5.21 18.96
C ARG A 165 -5.51 -5.27 17.65
N SER A 166 -6.10 -5.88 16.64
CA SER A 166 -5.63 -5.81 15.26
C SER A 166 -6.44 -4.77 14.49
N TYR A 167 -5.78 -4.13 13.54
CA TYR A 167 -6.41 -3.16 12.64
C TYR A 167 -6.03 -3.51 11.20
N PRO A 168 -6.73 -4.49 10.59
CA PRO A 168 -6.47 -4.91 9.22
C PRO A 168 -6.43 -3.72 8.27
N CYS A 169 -5.37 -3.69 7.47
CA CYS A 169 -4.97 -2.53 6.67
C CYS A 169 -4.59 -2.97 5.26
N VAL A 170 -4.97 -2.19 4.25
CA VAL A 170 -4.48 -2.32 2.88
C VAL A 170 -3.72 -1.07 2.45
N VAL A 171 -2.80 -1.25 1.50
CA VAL A 171 -2.07 -0.19 0.81
C VAL A 171 -2.47 -0.26 -0.67
N PRO A 172 -3.34 0.64 -1.16
CA PRO A 172 -3.73 0.63 -2.56
C PRO A 172 -2.59 1.15 -3.45
N GLU A 173 -2.54 0.66 -4.69
CA GLU A 173 -1.57 1.14 -5.68
C GLU A 173 -1.83 2.59 -6.09
N SER A 174 -3.11 2.99 -6.14
CA SER A 174 -3.58 4.38 -6.28
C SER A 174 -4.18 4.86 -4.96
N ASP A 175 -3.92 6.12 -4.59
CA ASP A 175 -4.52 6.76 -3.43
C ASP A 175 -6.00 7.14 -3.64
N THR A 176 -6.56 6.88 -4.82
CA THR A 176 -7.87 7.39 -5.24
C THR A 176 -8.85 6.26 -5.54
N VAL A 177 -10.09 6.43 -5.09
CA VAL A 177 -11.24 5.57 -5.41
C VAL A 177 -12.40 6.44 -5.89
N LEU A 178 -13.07 6.03 -6.96
CA LEU A 178 -14.26 6.71 -7.46
C LEU A 178 -15.49 5.81 -7.34
N PHE A 179 -16.60 6.40 -6.89
CA PHE A 179 -17.94 5.81 -7.00
C PHE A 179 -18.74 6.59 -8.03
N CYS A 180 -19.17 5.90 -9.08
CA CYS A 180 -19.70 6.49 -10.29
C CYS A 180 -21.15 6.05 -10.54
N TRP A 181 -22.02 7.02 -10.82
CA TRP A 181 -23.37 6.82 -11.34
C TRP A 181 -23.46 7.50 -12.73
N PRO A 182 -23.11 6.76 -13.81
CA PRO A 182 -22.92 7.37 -15.14
C PRO A 182 -24.21 7.99 -15.68
N GLU A 183 -25.35 7.36 -15.44
CA GLU A 183 -26.66 7.81 -15.94
C GLU A 183 -27.30 8.90 -15.07
N VAL A 184 -26.69 9.27 -13.94
CA VAL A 184 -27.25 10.24 -13.00
C VAL A 184 -26.73 11.65 -13.30
N ILE A 185 -27.65 12.61 -13.30
CA ILE A 185 -27.36 14.04 -13.32
C ILE A 185 -27.99 14.62 -12.06
N ALA A 186 -27.17 15.14 -11.14
CA ALA A 186 -27.68 15.72 -9.91
C ALA A 186 -28.32 17.10 -10.18
N PRO A 187 -29.48 17.41 -9.58
CA PRO A 187 -29.96 18.79 -9.49
C PRO A 187 -28.87 19.69 -8.89
N ARG A 188 -28.77 20.94 -9.36
CA ARG A 188 -27.71 21.88 -8.93
C ARG A 188 -27.67 22.05 -7.41
N ASP A 189 -28.84 22.14 -6.78
CA ASP A 189 -28.94 22.31 -5.33
C ASP A 189 -28.45 21.05 -4.60
N HIS A 190 -28.85 19.85 -5.04
CA HIS A 190 -28.35 18.60 -4.47
C HIS A 190 -26.83 18.47 -4.64
N TRP A 191 -26.29 18.84 -5.81
CA TRP A 191 -24.85 18.84 -6.05
C TRP A 191 -24.11 19.67 -5.01
N GLN A 192 -24.52 20.94 -4.83
CA GLN A 192 -23.86 21.84 -3.89
C GLN A 192 -23.93 21.31 -2.45
N ARG A 193 -25.11 20.86 -2.00
CA ARG A 193 -25.27 20.32 -0.63
C ARG A 193 -24.45 19.05 -0.39
N LEU A 194 -24.38 18.17 -1.38
CA LEU A 194 -23.59 16.94 -1.27
C LEU A 194 -22.10 17.24 -1.26
N ASP A 195 -21.63 18.18 -2.08
CA ASP A 195 -20.22 18.58 -2.11
C ASP A 195 -19.79 19.23 -0.77
N ASP A 196 -20.64 20.10 -0.19
CA ASP A 196 -20.42 20.68 1.14
C ASP A 196 -20.29 19.58 2.22
N VAL A 197 -21.20 18.59 2.21
CA VAL A 197 -21.13 17.46 3.17
C VAL A 197 -19.90 16.60 2.95
N LEU A 198 -19.53 16.32 1.68
CA LEU A 198 -18.34 15.54 1.33
C LEU A 198 -17.05 16.24 1.77
N ALA A 199 -16.99 17.57 1.65
CA ALA A 199 -15.86 18.37 2.12
C ALA A 199 -15.63 18.25 3.64
N SER A 200 -16.70 17.98 4.41
CA SER A 200 -16.62 17.74 5.86
C SER A 200 -16.26 16.29 6.23
N VAL A 201 -16.19 15.36 5.27
CA VAL A 201 -15.79 13.97 5.52
C VAL A 201 -14.28 13.88 5.71
N SER A 202 -13.85 13.66 6.95
CA SER A 202 -12.41 13.60 7.32
C SER A 202 -11.81 12.18 7.30
N ARG A 203 -12.65 11.13 7.34
CA ARG A 203 -12.20 9.74 7.44
C ARG A 203 -13.20 8.75 6.85
N LEU A 204 -12.68 7.62 6.37
CA LEU A 204 -13.49 6.50 5.92
C LEU A 204 -13.07 5.21 6.65
N GLY A 205 -14.00 4.56 7.34
CA GLY A 205 -13.68 3.40 8.17
C GLY A 205 -13.02 3.79 9.49
N HIS A 206 -11.77 3.38 9.71
CA HIS A 206 -11.04 3.70 10.94
C HIS A 206 -10.56 5.16 10.99
N SER A 207 -10.37 5.73 12.19
CA SER A 207 -9.94 7.12 12.39
C SER A 207 -8.57 7.47 11.80
N SER A 208 -7.74 6.47 11.51
CA SER A 208 -6.43 6.64 10.89
C SER A 208 -6.45 6.53 9.36
N SER A 209 -7.62 6.36 8.75
CA SER A 209 -7.83 6.36 7.28
C SER A 209 -8.40 7.71 6.86
N MET A 210 -7.54 8.72 6.86
CA MET A 210 -7.93 10.08 6.52
C MET A 210 -8.20 10.21 5.02
N VAL A 211 -9.27 10.91 4.67
CA VAL A 211 -9.69 11.11 3.28
C VAL A 211 -9.99 12.57 2.99
N ALA A 212 -9.89 12.94 1.72
CA ALA A 212 -10.58 14.08 1.14
C ALA A 212 -11.58 13.56 0.11
N CYS A 213 -12.80 14.08 0.15
CA CYS A 213 -13.88 13.67 -0.75
C CYS A 213 -14.42 14.88 -1.51
N ARG A 214 -14.80 14.70 -2.78
CA ARG A 214 -15.45 15.73 -3.60
C ARG A 214 -16.31 15.12 -4.70
N LEU A 215 -17.25 15.90 -5.21
CA LEU A 215 -17.96 15.54 -6.44
C LEU A 215 -17.14 15.86 -7.69
N VAL A 216 -17.21 14.96 -8.66
CA VAL A 216 -16.60 15.11 -9.99
C VAL A 216 -17.59 14.70 -11.07
N ASN A 217 -17.46 15.31 -12.25
CA ASN A 217 -18.32 15.05 -13.42
C ASN A 217 -17.71 14.02 -14.39
N ASP A 218 -16.63 13.36 -13.97
CA ASP A 218 -15.91 12.38 -14.77
C ASP A 218 -16.07 10.98 -14.16
N CYS A 219 -16.46 10.02 -14.99
CA CYS A 219 -16.62 8.62 -14.62
C CYS A 219 -15.63 7.81 -15.47
N PRO A 220 -14.40 7.55 -14.98
CA PRO A 220 -13.44 6.72 -15.69
C PRO A 220 -13.97 5.28 -15.81
N GLU A 221 -13.34 4.49 -16.69
CA GLU A 221 -13.67 3.08 -16.86
C GLU A 221 -13.70 2.35 -15.50
N PRO A 222 -14.80 1.66 -15.16
CA PRO A 222 -14.97 1.06 -13.84
C PRO A 222 -14.17 -0.24 -13.72
N THR A 223 -13.60 -0.48 -12.54
CA THR A 223 -12.98 -1.77 -12.21
C THR A 223 -13.98 -2.79 -11.69
N LEU A 224 -15.02 -2.32 -11.00
CA LEU A 224 -16.14 -3.15 -10.55
C LEU A 224 -17.47 -2.54 -11.01
N VAL A 225 -18.36 -3.40 -11.51
CA VAL A 225 -19.70 -3.01 -11.96
C VAL A 225 -20.73 -3.81 -11.15
N PRO A 226 -21.81 -3.17 -10.66
CA PRO A 226 -22.91 -3.88 -10.02
C PRO A 226 -23.51 -4.90 -10.98
N ASP A 227 -23.69 -6.13 -10.52
CA ASP A 227 -24.27 -7.22 -11.31
C ASP A 227 -25.00 -8.18 -10.38
N ALA A 228 -26.29 -8.42 -10.64
CA ALA A 228 -27.12 -9.33 -9.83
C ALA A 228 -26.61 -10.78 -9.85
N GLU A 229 -25.97 -11.19 -10.95
CA GLU A 229 -25.36 -12.51 -11.12
C GLU A 229 -23.86 -12.51 -10.78
N GLY A 230 -23.28 -11.35 -10.47
CA GLY A 230 -21.86 -11.19 -10.16
C GLY A 230 -21.40 -12.06 -8.98
N ALA A 231 -20.22 -12.66 -9.11
CA ALA A 231 -19.64 -13.54 -8.10
C ALA A 231 -18.32 -13.01 -7.50
N ASP A 232 -17.78 -11.90 -8.01
CA ASP A 232 -16.43 -11.46 -7.67
C ASP A 232 -16.37 -10.69 -6.35
N ALA A 233 -17.39 -9.89 -6.04
CA ALA A 233 -17.48 -9.17 -4.78
C ALA A 233 -18.93 -9.00 -4.31
N ASN A 234 -19.10 -8.95 -2.99
CA ASN A 234 -20.39 -8.66 -2.37
C ASN A 234 -20.22 -7.46 -1.42
N LEU A 235 -20.68 -6.29 -1.87
CA LEU A 235 -20.42 -5.01 -1.21
C LEU A 235 -21.67 -4.47 -0.54
N ARG A 236 -21.46 -3.73 0.56
CA ARG A 236 -22.54 -3.02 1.26
C ARG A 236 -22.80 -1.71 0.53
N VAL A 237 -24.03 -1.51 0.08
CA VAL A 237 -24.45 -0.36 -0.72
C VAL A 237 -25.54 0.45 -0.03
N THR A 238 -25.81 1.64 -0.56
CA THR A 238 -26.93 2.47 -0.17
C THR A 238 -28.26 1.89 -0.69
N ALA A 239 -29.36 2.30 -0.05
CA ALA A 239 -30.70 1.90 -0.44
C ALA A 239 -31.70 2.99 -0.07
N ILE A 240 -32.85 2.97 -0.75
CA ILE A 240 -34.00 3.82 -0.42
C ILE A 240 -34.39 3.63 1.06
N GLY A 241 -34.64 4.73 1.77
CA GLY A 241 -35.02 4.73 3.19
C GLY A 241 -33.87 4.44 4.17
N LEU A 242 -32.62 4.36 3.70
CA LEU A 242 -31.48 4.09 4.57
C LEU A 242 -31.27 5.20 5.62
N LEU A 243 -31.43 6.47 5.25
CA LEU A 243 -31.29 7.59 6.19
C LEU A 243 -32.33 7.53 7.32
N ASP A 244 -33.62 7.37 6.98
CA ASP A 244 -34.68 7.24 7.97
C ASP A 244 -34.46 6.05 8.91
N ASN A 245 -33.92 4.93 8.38
CA ASN A 245 -33.55 3.78 9.20
C ASN A 245 -32.40 4.09 10.17
N LEU A 246 -31.40 4.87 9.73
CA LEU A 246 -30.30 5.31 10.58
C LEU A 246 -30.77 6.27 11.67
N GLU A 247 -31.66 7.20 11.35
CA GLU A 247 -32.28 8.11 12.33
C GLU A 247 -33.11 7.34 13.36
N ARG A 248 -34.01 6.44 12.92
CA ARG A 248 -34.77 5.58 13.84
C ARG A 248 -33.88 4.71 14.72
N ALA A 249 -32.82 4.14 14.15
CA ALA A 249 -31.86 3.36 14.91
C ALA A 249 -31.14 4.24 15.94
N HIS A 250 -30.77 5.47 15.55
CA HIS A 250 -30.18 6.45 16.46
C HIS A 250 -31.09 6.78 17.63
N ASP A 251 -32.35 7.10 17.33
CA ASP A 251 -33.38 7.44 18.31
C ASP A 251 -33.61 6.31 19.31
N HIS A 252 -33.61 5.07 18.84
CA HIS A 252 -33.72 3.89 19.69
C HIS A 252 -32.46 3.69 20.55
N HIS A 253 -31.28 3.65 19.93
CA HIS A 253 -30.08 3.17 20.62
C HIS A 253 -29.40 4.23 21.49
N GLN A 254 -29.56 5.53 21.16
CA GLN A 254 -28.96 6.68 21.85
C GLN A 254 -27.45 6.53 22.17
N GLY A 255 -26.72 5.72 21.39
CA GLY A 255 -25.30 5.42 21.58
C GLY A 255 -24.97 4.43 22.69
N ARG A 256 -25.98 3.83 23.35
CA ARG A 256 -25.81 2.98 24.55
C ARG A 256 -26.02 1.49 24.29
N GLU A 257 -26.81 1.13 23.29
CA GLU A 257 -27.09 -0.27 22.96
C GLU A 257 -26.21 -0.80 21.82
N PRO A 258 -25.96 -2.12 21.77
CA PRO A 258 -25.36 -2.75 20.61
C PRO A 258 -26.15 -2.40 19.35
N ARG A 259 -25.45 -1.88 18.34
CA ARG A 259 -26.07 -1.45 17.08
C ARG A 259 -25.51 -2.23 15.90
N ALA A 260 -26.41 -2.79 15.10
CA ALA A 260 -26.12 -3.22 13.74
C ALA A 260 -26.69 -2.14 12.80
N LEU A 261 -25.81 -1.52 12.01
CA LEU A 261 -26.29 -0.54 11.04
C LEU A 261 -27.10 -1.26 9.95
N PRO A 262 -28.23 -0.68 9.49
CA PRO A 262 -28.96 -1.21 8.33
C PRO A 262 -28.02 -1.30 7.13
N THR A 263 -28.00 -2.45 6.46
CA THR A 263 -27.14 -2.67 5.29
C THR A 263 -27.91 -3.39 4.19
N ARG A 264 -27.64 -3.00 2.94
CA ARG A 264 -28.03 -3.74 1.75
C ARG A 264 -26.78 -4.28 1.08
N MET A 265 -26.83 -5.53 0.64
CA MET A 265 -25.76 -6.14 -0.14
C MET A 265 -26.07 -6.03 -1.63
N ALA A 266 -25.05 -5.72 -2.42
CA ALA A 266 -25.09 -5.82 -3.87
C ALA A 266 -23.89 -6.65 -4.35
N ARG A 267 -24.17 -7.51 -5.33
CA ARG A 267 -23.17 -8.29 -6.03
C ARG A 267 -22.50 -7.44 -7.11
N TYR A 268 -21.22 -7.70 -7.30
CA TYR A 268 -20.37 -7.00 -8.24
C TYR A 268 -19.58 -8.02 -9.03
N ARG A 269 -19.26 -7.67 -10.27
CA ARG A 269 -18.27 -8.35 -11.08
C ARG A 269 -17.14 -7.41 -11.46
N GLN A 270 -15.97 -7.96 -11.76
CA GLN A 270 -14.90 -7.22 -12.40
C GLN A 270 -15.33 -6.83 -13.83
N SER A 271 -15.03 -5.59 -14.20
CA SER A 271 -15.27 -5.13 -15.56
C SER A 271 -14.31 -5.84 -16.51
N ALA A 272 -14.81 -6.42 -17.59
CA ALA A 272 -13.99 -7.07 -18.62
C ALA A 272 -13.03 -6.05 -19.31
N THR A 273 -13.41 -4.77 -19.33
CA THR A 273 -12.60 -3.65 -19.83
C THR A 273 -11.51 -3.21 -18.86
N ALA A 274 -11.62 -3.58 -17.57
CA ALA A 274 -10.65 -3.22 -16.53
C ALA A 274 -9.42 -4.13 -16.48
N VAL A 275 -9.30 -5.08 -17.42
CA VAL A 275 -8.00 -5.67 -17.73
C VAL A 275 -7.22 -4.62 -18.50
N SER A 276 -6.67 -3.63 -17.80
CA SER A 276 -5.58 -2.84 -18.34
C SER A 276 -4.57 -3.83 -18.92
N PRO A 277 -4.08 -3.67 -20.17
CA PRO A 277 -3.07 -4.57 -20.69
C PRO A 277 -1.95 -4.65 -19.65
N LEU A 278 -1.58 -5.88 -19.30
CA LEU A 278 -0.52 -6.10 -18.32
C LEU A 278 0.68 -5.23 -18.75
N PRO A 279 1.19 -4.37 -17.85
CA PRO A 279 2.24 -3.44 -18.22
C PRO A 279 3.41 -4.22 -18.83
N PRO A 280 4.08 -3.70 -19.87
CA PRO A 280 5.18 -4.42 -20.52
C PRO A 280 6.19 -4.89 -19.48
N ARG A 281 6.63 -6.15 -19.61
CA ARG A 281 7.59 -6.76 -18.69
C ARG A 281 8.84 -7.19 -19.44
N PRO A 282 10.03 -7.05 -18.84
CA PRO A 282 11.25 -7.49 -19.48
C PRO A 282 11.31 -9.03 -19.52
N VAL A 283 12.09 -9.58 -20.46
CA VAL A 283 12.31 -11.04 -20.57
C VAL A 283 12.79 -11.64 -19.25
N LEU A 284 13.63 -10.93 -18.48
CA LEU A 284 14.02 -11.32 -17.12
C LEU A 284 12.95 -10.94 -16.09
N SER A 285 11.78 -11.54 -16.15
CA SER A 285 10.69 -11.36 -15.18
C SER A 285 9.97 -12.66 -14.81
N GLY A 286 10.61 -13.82 -15.07
CA GLY A 286 10.09 -15.15 -14.81
C GLY A 286 10.19 -15.56 -13.33
N ASP A 287 10.66 -16.78 -13.08
CA ASP A 287 10.74 -17.34 -11.72
C ASP A 287 11.74 -16.56 -10.85
N TRP A 288 11.39 -16.37 -9.58
CA TRP A 288 12.15 -15.57 -8.61
C TRP A 288 12.41 -16.41 -7.37
N ILE A 289 13.65 -16.87 -7.21
CA ILE A 289 14.08 -17.66 -6.03
C ILE A 289 15.00 -16.77 -5.19
N VAL A 290 14.70 -16.62 -3.90
CA VAL A 290 15.50 -15.75 -3.02
C VAL A 290 16.35 -16.59 -2.07
N LEU A 291 17.63 -16.26 -2.02
CA LEU A 291 18.58 -16.72 -1.02
C LEU A 291 18.87 -15.57 -0.05
N VAL A 292 18.85 -15.83 1.26
CA VAL A 292 19.15 -14.84 2.30
C VAL A 292 20.35 -15.31 3.14
N PRO A 293 21.24 -14.41 3.58
CA PRO A 293 22.31 -14.75 4.50
C PRO A 293 21.78 -15.28 5.84
N THR A 294 22.40 -16.32 6.39
CA THR A 294 22.07 -16.86 7.73
C THR A 294 22.66 -16.02 8.86
N GLU A 295 23.78 -15.35 8.59
CA GLU A 295 24.50 -14.53 9.56
C GLU A 295 24.30 -13.03 9.28
N THR A 296 24.52 -12.20 10.30
CA THR A 296 24.46 -10.74 10.23
C THR A 296 25.62 -10.10 9.44
N SER A 297 26.38 -10.90 8.69
CA SER A 297 27.46 -10.45 7.81
C SER A 297 26.93 -9.40 6.82
N ARG A 298 27.20 -8.13 7.11
CA ARG A 298 26.74 -6.99 6.30
C ARG A 298 27.58 -6.88 5.03
N LEU A 299 27.17 -7.59 3.98
CA LEU A 299 27.76 -7.43 2.66
C LEU A 299 27.31 -6.10 2.06
N PRO A 300 28.20 -5.15 1.74
CA PRO A 300 27.79 -3.87 1.18
C PRO A 300 27.43 -4.00 -0.30
N GLY A 301 26.45 -3.21 -0.73
CA GLY A 301 25.87 -3.25 -2.08
C GLY A 301 26.88 -3.05 -3.22
N HIS A 302 27.95 -2.27 -3.00
CA HIS A 302 28.99 -2.10 -4.02
C HIS A 302 29.75 -3.41 -4.36
N ARG A 303 29.60 -4.48 -3.57
CA ARG A 303 30.15 -5.82 -3.83
C ARG A 303 29.24 -6.72 -4.66
N SER A 304 28.14 -6.18 -5.21
CA SER A 304 27.15 -6.96 -5.96
C SER A 304 27.75 -7.85 -7.05
N LEU A 305 28.73 -7.36 -7.82
CA LEU A 305 29.38 -8.15 -8.87
C LEU A 305 30.11 -9.39 -8.32
N ARG A 306 30.82 -9.27 -7.20
CA ARG A 306 31.53 -10.40 -6.58
C ARG A 306 30.55 -11.43 -6.04
N VAL A 307 29.50 -10.96 -5.35
CA VAL A 307 28.46 -11.83 -4.80
C VAL A 307 27.76 -12.60 -5.92
N ALA A 308 27.34 -11.90 -6.98
CA ALA A 308 26.65 -12.51 -8.11
C ALA A 308 27.52 -13.55 -8.84
N ARG A 309 28.81 -13.26 -9.04
CA ARG A 309 29.76 -14.22 -9.61
C ARG A 309 29.95 -15.45 -8.73
N ALA A 310 30.20 -15.26 -7.42
CA ALA A 310 30.40 -16.35 -6.49
C ALA A 310 29.18 -17.29 -6.40
N VAL A 311 27.97 -16.73 -6.40
CA VAL A 311 26.73 -17.51 -6.41
C VAL A 311 26.56 -18.27 -7.73
N ARG A 312 26.84 -17.63 -8.86
CA ARG A 312 26.77 -18.31 -10.16
C ARG A 312 27.79 -19.43 -10.27
N ASP A 313 29.03 -19.21 -9.81
CA ASP A 313 30.08 -20.23 -9.80
C ASP A 313 29.68 -21.41 -8.90
N ALA A 314 29.05 -21.15 -7.75
CA ALA A 314 28.52 -22.19 -6.88
C ALA A 314 27.39 -22.99 -7.55
N LEU A 315 26.43 -22.30 -8.20
CA LEU A 315 25.35 -22.97 -8.93
C LEU A 315 25.88 -23.84 -10.08
N VAL A 316 26.87 -23.35 -10.84
CA VAL A 316 27.51 -24.12 -11.92
C VAL A 316 28.28 -25.32 -11.36
N HIS A 317 28.96 -25.16 -10.22
CA HIS A 317 29.69 -26.25 -9.57
C HIS A 317 28.76 -27.40 -9.11
N HIS A 318 27.54 -27.06 -8.68
CA HIS A 318 26.53 -28.03 -8.25
C HIS A 318 25.54 -28.46 -9.34
N ALA A 319 25.74 -28.02 -10.58
CA ALA A 319 24.88 -28.39 -11.70
C ALA A 319 25.19 -29.80 -12.22
N ASP A 320 24.16 -30.48 -12.73
CA ASP A 320 24.33 -31.71 -13.49
C ASP A 320 25.22 -31.47 -14.72
N GLN A 321 25.93 -32.51 -15.17
CA GLN A 321 26.71 -32.46 -16.40
C GLN A 321 25.92 -33.08 -17.57
N PRO A 322 25.92 -32.47 -18.77
CA PRO A 322 26.51 -31.16 -19.07
C PRO A 322 25.71 -30.01 -18.44
N VAL A 323 26.41 -28.94 -18.04
CA VAL A 323 25.79 -27.77 -17.40
C VAL A 323 24.78 -27.13 -18.35
N ALA A 324 23.54 -27.02 -17.89
CA ALA A 324 22.44 -26.44 -18.66
C ALA A 324 22.72 -24.97 -19.07
N GLU A 325 22.27 -24.59 -20.27
CA GLU A 325 22.55 -23.27 -20.86
C GLU A 325 22.00 -22.12 -20.00
N ILE A 326 20.86 -22.32 -19.32
CA ILE A 326 20.30 -21.30 -18.41
C ILE A 326 21.23 -20.97 -17.24
N LEU A 327 22.07 -21.90 -16.80
CA LEU A 327 23.02 -21.73 -15.69
C LEU A 327 24.37 -21.22 -16.20
N SER A 328 24.89 -21.83 -17.26
CA SER A 328 26.20 -21.49 -17.82
C SER A 328 26.18 -20.14 -18.54
N GLY A 329 25.04 -19.79 -19.17
CA GLY A 329 24.92 -18.66 -20.10
C GLY A 329 25.72 -18.84 -21.38
N HIS A 330 26.06 -20.07 -21.73
CA HIS A 330 26.79 -20.44 -22.93
C HIS A 330 26.05 -21.58 -23.64
N GLN A 331 26.14 -21.59 -24.96
CA GLN A 331 25.53 -22.62 -25.79
C GLN A 331 26.07 -24.01 -25.42
N ALA A 332 25.23 -25.03 -25.60
CA ALA A 332 25.62 -26.42 -25.39
C ALA A 332 26.81 -26.80 -26.31
N GLY A 333 27.74 -27.59 -25.78
CA GLY A 333 28.88 -28.11 -26.53
C GLY A 333 29.55 -29.27 -25.82
N LEU A 334 30.61 -29.80 -26.44
CA LEU A 334 31.36 -30.94 -25.91
C LEU A 334 32.10 -30.56 -24.62
N ALA A 335 32.09 -31.47 -23.64
CA ALA A 335 32.76 -31.25 -22.36
C ALA A 335 34.25 -30.90 -22.56
N GLY A 336 34.70 -29.80 -21.97
CA GLY A 336 36.08 -29.32 -22.06
C GLY A 336 36.39 -28.37 -23.23
N GLN A 337 35.43 -28.07 -24.10
CA GLN A 337 35.58 -27.06 -25.16
C GLN A 337 34.93 -25.73 -24.76
N ALA A 338 35.55 -24.62 -25.17
CA ALA A 338 34.95 -23.30 -25.01
C ALA A 338 33.77 -23.16 -25.98
N THR A 339 32.57 -22.90 -25.43
CA THR A 339 31.36 -22.67 -26.22
C THR A 339 31.06 -21.19 -26.35
N ALA A 340 30.29 -20.83 -27.39
CA ALA A 340 29.91 -19.44 -27.60
C ALA A 340 28.95 -18.96 -26.48
N PRO A 341 28.97 -17.66 -26.12
CA PRO A 341 27.97 -17.10 -25.22
C PRO A 341 26.54 -17.33 -25.76
N SER A 342 25.59 -17.57 -24.87
CA SER A 342 24.19 -17.75 -25.24
C SER A 342 23.63 -16.49 -25.91
N THR A 343 22.82 -16.70 -26.95
CA THR A 343 22.01 -15.65 -27.58
C THR A 343 20.71 -15.41 -26.82
N GLU A 344 20.29 -16.38 -26.01
CA GLU A 344 19.06 -16.34 -25.24
C GLU A 344 19.27 -15.69 -23.87
N ALA A 345 18.17 -15.21 -23.29
CA ALA A 345 18.18 -14.81 -21.88
C ALA A 345 18.38 -16.04 -20.98
N HIS A 346 19.16 -15.89 -19.93
CA HIS A 346 19.49 -16.96 -18.99
C HIS A 346 19.47 -16.43 -17.55
N LEU A 347 19.83 -17.27 -16.57
CA LEU A 347 19.73 -16.93 -15.16
C LEU A 347 20.50 -15.65 -14.82
N ALA A 348 19.80 -14.68 -14.21
CA ALA A 348 20.39 -13.51 -13.60
C ALA A 348 20.52 -13.71 -12.09
N VAL A 349 21.69 -13.37 -11.55
CA VAL A 349 21.93 -13.36 -10.10
C VAL A 349 21.96 -11.93 -9.60
N LEU A 350 21.00 -11.56 -8.76
CA LEU A 350 20.70 -10.18 -8.38
C LEU A 350 20.80 -9.99 -6.87
N PRO A 351 21.92 -9.45 -6.37
CA PRO A 351 21.99 -8.97 -5.00
C PRO A 351 20.98 -7.83 -4.77
N LEU A 352 20.27 -7.87 -3.64
CA LEU A 352 19.17 -6.97 -3.30
C LEU A 352 19.61 -6.01 -2.18
N PRO A 353 20.18 -4.83 -2.51
CA PRO A 353 20.62 -3.86 -1.50
C PRO A 353 19.44 -3.16 -0.82
N PHE A 354 19.61 -2.84 0.47
CA PHE A 354 18.65 -2.05 1.23
C PHE A 354 18.76 -0.57 0.85
N VAL A 355 17.82 -0.11 0.03
CA VAL A 355 17.77 1.27 -0.51
C VAL A 355 16.47 1.99 -0.12
N GLY A 356 16.37 3.30 -0.35
CA GLY A 356 15.18 4.13 -0.07
C GLY A 356 15.27 4.92 1.24
N THR A 357 14.14 5.29 1.85
CA THR A 357 14.04 6.23 3.00
C THR A 357 15.00 5.93 4.15
N HIS A 358 15.33 4.65 4.37
CA HIS A 358 16.26 4.21 5.42
C HIS A 358 17.40 3.33 4.88
N GLY A 359 17.62 3.32 3.57
CA GLY A 359 18.59 2.44 2.94
C GLY A 359 20.03 2.73 3.37
N ASP A 360 20.75 1.68 3.72
CA ASP A 360 22.18 1.71 4.06
C ASP A 360 23.05 0.96 3.03
N GLY A 361 22.43 0.38 2.00
CA GLY A 361 23.10 -0.34 0.93
C GLY A 361 23.49 -1.78 1.26
N THR A 362 23.18 -2.29 2.45
CA THR A 362 23.49 -3.70 2.80
C THR A 362 22.71 -4.65 1.91
N ILE A 363 23.35 -5.69 1.39
CA ILE A 363 22.70 -6.75 0.63
C ILE A 363 21.88 -7.60 1.60
N MET A 364 20.55 -7.55 1.45
CA MET A 364 19.60 -8.25 2.32
C MET A 364 19.26 -9.65 1.83
N GLY A 365 19.48 -9.90 0.54
CA GLY A 365 19.20 -11.17 -0.12
C GLY A 365 19.75 -11.18 -1.54
N ILE A 366 19.65 -12.33 -2.18
CA ILE A 366 20.13 -12.57 -3.54
C ILE A 366 19.00 -13.26 -4.28
N ALA A 367 18.47 -12.62 -5.32
CA ALA A 367 17.47 -13.21 -6.18
C ALA A 367 18.13 -13.93 -7.36
N LEU A 368 17.69 -15.16 -7.59
CA LEU A 368 17.92 -15.93 -8.80
C LEU A 368 16.70 -15.70 -9.70
N LEU A 369 16.90 -14.92 -10.76
CA LEU A 369 15.84 -14.48 -11.67
C LEU A 369 15.95 -15.21 -13.00
N LEU A 370 14.94 -16.02 -13.32
CA LEU A 370 14.85 -16.75 -14.57
C LEU A 370 14.08 -15.92 -15.62
N PRO A 371 14.36 -16.12 -16.92
CA PRO A 371 13.57 -15.53 -17.97
C PRO A 371 12.14 -16.07 -17.99
N VAL A 372 11.20 -15.24 -18.45
CA VAL A 372 9.84 -15.67 -18.76
C VAL A 372 9.88 -16.75 -19.83
N GLY A 373 9.04 -17.77 -19.69
CA GLY A 373 8.98 -18.86 -20.66
C GLY A 373 10.17 -19.84 -20.64
N ALA A 374 11.07 -19.76 -19.65
CA ALA A 374 12.16 -20.73 -19.48
C ALA A 374 11.65 -22.18 -19.61
N PRO A 375 12.25 -23.03 -20.46
CA PRO A 375 11.80 -24.41 -20.64
C PRO A 375 11.76 -25.19 -19.32
N GLN A 376 10.81 -26.10 -19.17
CA GLN A 376 10.66 -26.86 -17.92
C GLN A 376 11.92 -27.66 -17.56
N GLY A 377 12.67 -28.15 -18.56
CA GLY A 377 13.95 -28.82 -18.36
C GLY A 377 15.02 -27.90 -17.75
N GLU A 378 15.16 -26.69 -18.28
CA GLU A 378 16.08 -25.65 -17.80
C GLU A 378 15.71 -25.20 -16.38
N ARG A 379 14.41 -24.95 -16.11
CA ARG A 379 13.91 -24.63 -14.75
C ARG A 379 14.27 -25.73 -13.76
N ARG A 380 14.05 -27.00 -14.13
CA ARG A 380 14.40 -28.15 -13.29
C ARG A 380 15.90 -28.24 -13.05
N ALA A 381 16.73 -27.93 -14.05
CA ALA A 381 18.18 -27.90 -13.88
C ALA A 381 18.63 -26.85 -12.84
N VAL A 382 18.04 -25.65 -12.87
CA VAL A 382 18.29 -24.62 -11.83
C VAL A 382 17.87 -25.12 -10.46
N LEU A 383 16.66 -25.66 -10.32
CA LEU A 383 16.15 -26.17 -9.04
C LEU A 383 16.99 -27.33 -8.49
N ARG A 384 17.49 -28.23 -9.36
CA ARG A 384 18.40 -29.31 -8.96
C ARG A 384 19.75 -28.76 -8.50
N ALA A 385 20.34 -27.79 -9.21
CA ALA A 385 21.58 -27.14 -8.79
C ALA A 385 21.43 -26.42 -7.44
N VAL A 386 20.32 -25.70 -7.25
CA VAL A 386 19.98 -25.07 -5.95
C VAL A 386 19.83 -26.12 -4.85
N GLY A 387 19.08 -27.19 -5.09
CA GLY A 387 18.90 -28.27 -4.11
C GLY A 387 20.21 -29.00 -3.77
N ALA A 388 21.06 -29.27 -4.76
CA ALA A 388 22.38 -29.86 -4.55
C ALA A 388 23.28 -28.94 -3.72
N TRP A 389 23.32 -27.64 -4.02
CA TRP A 389 24.07 -26.68 -3.21
C TRP A 389 23.51 -26.55 -1.78
N GLU A 390 22.18 -26.65 -1.61
CA GLU A 390 21.53 -26.66 -0.30
C GLU A 390 21.97 -27.82 0.58
N THR A 391 22.18 -29.01 0.01
CA THR A 391 22.73 -30.16 0.76
C THR A 391 24.15 -29.90 1.30
N GLN A 392 24.87 -28.96 0.69
CA GLN A 392 26.16 -28.46 1.15
C GLN A 392 26.02 -27.15 1.94
N ARG A 393 24.85 -26.92 2.53
CA ARG A 393 24.52 -25.79 3.41
C ARG A 393 24.63 -24.42 2.75
N PHE A 394 24.60 -24.32 1.42
CA PHE A 394 24.76 -23.05 0.69
C PHE A 394 25.98 -22.22 1.16
N GLU A 395 27.12 -22.86 1.40
CA GLU A 395 28.35 -22.13 1.72
C GLU A 395 28.80 -21.30 0.50
N LEU A 396 28.84 -19.97 0.66
CA LEU A 396 29.24 -19.06 -0.40
C LEU A 396 30.66 -18.55 -0.14
N ARG A 397 31.62 -18.89 -1.00
CA ARG A 397 33.02 -18.44 -0.85
C ARG A 397 33.25 -17.13 -1.61
N ILE A 398 33.41 -16.02 -0.87
CA ILE A 398 33.65 -14.68 -1.47
C ILE A 398 35.09 -14.21 -1.21
N GLY A 399 36.08 -15.07 -1.45
CA GLY A 399 37.49 -14.75 -1.23
C GLY A 399 37.76 -14.17 0.17
N ARG A 400 38.44 -13.00 0.24
CA ARG A 400 38.75 -12.31 1.51
C ARG A 400 37.55 -11.64 2.19
N LEU A 401 36.35 -11.63 1.59
CA LEU A 401 35.15 -11.00 2.15
C LEU A 401 34.36 -11.93 3.09
N GLY A 402 34.86 -13.15 3.32
CA GLY A 402 34.24 -14.15 4.19
C GLY A 402 33.54 -15.26 3.41
N ALA A 403 33.00 -16.21 4.17
CA ALA A 403 32.24 -17.34 3.67
C ALA A 403 30.82 -17.34 4.27
N PRO A 404 29.94 -16.37 3.88
CA PRO A 404 28.59 -16.35 4.39
C PRO A 404 27.87 -17.64 3.99
N THR A 405 27.11 -18.19 4.93
CA THR A 405 26.18 -19.27 4.66
C THR A 405 24.85 -18.64 4.23
N LEU A 406 24.21 -19.19 3.19
CA LEU A 406 22.90 -18.74 2.75
C LEU A 406 21.82 -19.76 3.14
N ARG A 407 20.56 -19.35 3.01
CA ARG A 407 19.40 -20.24 3.07
C ARG A 407 18.33 -19.73 2.10
N ARG A 408 17.40 -20.59 1.69
CA ARG A 408 16.22 -20.13 0.95
C ARG A 408 15.34 -19.28 1.87
N ALA A 409 14.79 -18.19 1.31
CA ALA A 409 13.80 -17.40 2.02
C ALA A 409 12.47 -18.15 2.13
N GLU A 410 11.80 -18.06 3.29
CA GLU A 410 10.44 -18.57 3.46
C GLU A 410 9.43 -17.59 2.84
N LEU A 411 8.30 -18.12 2.36
CA LEU A 411 7.25 -17.32 1.71
C LEU A 411 6.65 -16.23 2.62
N THR A 412 6.75 -16.43 3.94
CA THR A 412 6.20 -15.55 4.98
C THR A 412 7.22 -14.57 5.56
N GLU A 413 8.45 -14.52 5.02
CA GLU A 413 9.49 -13.69 5.64
C GLU A 413 9.17 -12.19 5.57
N PRO A 414 9.19 -11.50 6.73
CA PRO A 414 8.96 -10.07 6.77
C PRO A 414 10.19 -9.33 6.23
N GLY A 415 10.05 -8.68 5.07
CA GLY A 415 11.14 -7.86 4.54
C GLY A 415 10.83 -7.25 3.18
N LYS A 416 10.62 -5.93 3.15
CA LYS A 416 10.32 -5.22 1.89
C LYS A 416 11.41 -5.42 0.83
N THR A 417 12.69 -5.50 1.21
CA THR A 417 13.82 -5.63 0.25
C THR A 417 13.87 -6.96 -0.48
N ILE A 418 13.55 -8.06 0.19
CA ILE A 418 13.62 -9.41 -0.41
C ILE A 418 12.32 -9.80 -1.13
N ALA A 419 11.22 -9.12 -0.80
CA ALA A 419 9.93 -9.29 -1.45
C ALA A 419 9.99 -8.88 -2.93
N ARG A 420 9.49 -9.77 -3.79
CA ARG A 420 9.41 -9.54 -5.24
C ARG A 420 8.58 -8.30 -5.58
N SER A 421 7.46 -8.07 -4.87
CA SER A 421 6.53 -6.95 -5.06
C SER A 421 7.21 -5.58 -5.02
N ARG A 422 8.34 -5.46 -4.31
CA ARG A 422 9.13 -4.22 -4.28
C ARG A 422 9.81 -3.90 -5.62
N TRP A 423 10.20 -4.93 -6.37
CA TRP A 423 10.99 -4.81 -7.58
C TRP A 423 10.14 -4.91 -8.84
N ASP A 424 8.98 -5.57 -8.79
CA ASP A 424 8.11 -5.78 -9.95
C ASP A 424 6.85 -4.90 -10.00
N ARG A 425 6.64 -4.05 -8.99
CA ARG A 425 5.58 -3.03 -8.99
C ARG A 425 5.61 -2.19 -10.28
N PRO A 426 4.48 -2.07 -11.00
CA PRO A 426 4.38 -1.20 -12.15
C PRO A 426 4.76 0.26 -11.82
N ALA A 427 5.63 0.86 -12.64
CA ALA A 427 6.04 2.25 -12.48
C ALA A 427 6.50 2.87 -13.81
N ARG A 428 6.35 4.19 -13.94
CA ARG A 428 6.90 4.98 -15.05
C ARG A 428 8.36 5.36 -14.81
N THR A 429 8.71 5.58 -13.54
CA THR A 429 10.04 6.05 -13.15
C THR A 429 10.85 4.95 -12.48
N TRP A 430 12.07 4.73 -12.95
CA TRP A 430 12.98 3.68 -12.48
C TRP A 430 14.38 4.24 -12.23
N VAL A 431 15.01 3.88 -11.11
CA VAL A 431 16.38 4.31 -10.80
C VAL A 431 17.29 3.13 -10.50
N SER A 432 18.49 3.12 -11.04
CA SER A 432 19.45 2.03 -10.84
C SER A 432 19.93 1.98 -9.38
N VAL A 433 19.90 0.80 -8.77
CA VAL A 433 20.45 0.53 -7.42
C VAL A 433 21.82 -0.14 -7.46
N THR A 434 22.16 -0.74 -8.60
CA THR A 434 23.51 -1.13 -8.98
C THR A 434 23.83 -0.47 -10.31
N PRO A 435 25.08 -0.03 -10.56
CA PRO A 435 25.39 0.72 -11.76
C PRO A 435 25.11 -0.12 -13.00
N MET A 436 24.60 0.52 -14.05
CA MET A 436 24.42 -0.11 -15.34
C MET A 436 25.77 -0.14 -16.06
N ALA A 437 26.17 -1.32 -16.51
CA ALA A 437 27.28 -1.48 -17.45
C ALA A 437 26.76 -1.30 -18.87
N LEU A 438 27.09 -0.17 -19.51
CA LEU A 438 26.60 0.14 -20.84
C LEU A 438 27.12 -0.88 -21.87
N ASP A 439 26.25 -1.26 -22.81
CA ASP A 439 26.57 -2.21 -23.88
C ASP A 439 27.62 -1.63 -24.86
N ARG A 440 27.59 -0.31 -25.07
CA ARG A 440 28.57 0.43 -25.87
C ARG A 440 29.22 1.51 -25.01
N HIS A 441 30.50 1.80 -25.28
CA HIS A 441 31.20 2.88 -24.59
C HIS A 441 30.73 4.22 -25.15
N PRO A 442 30.18 5.14 -24.34
CA PRO A 442 29.54 6.36 -24.84
C PRO A 442 30.55 7.44 -25.25
N GLY A 443 31.84 7.30 -24.91
CA GLY A 443 32.84 8.34 -25.04
C GLY A 443 33.01 9.11 -23.73
N GLU A 444 33.25 10.42 -23.80
CA GLU A 444 33.54 11.24 -22.62
C GLU A 444 32.28 11.86 -21.99
N LEU A 445 31.42 11.01 -21.39
CA LEU A 445 30.16 11.43 -20.76
C LEU A 445 30.35 12.48 -19.64
N TRP A 446 31.54 12.53 -19.03
CA TRP A 446 31.88 13.45 -17.95
C TRP A 446 32.87 14.54 -18.37
N SER A 447 33.03 14.80 -19.68
CA SER A 447 33.96 15.81 -20.18
C SER A 447 33.60 17.21 -19.66
N ALA A 448 34.63 18.01 -19.37
CA ALA A 448 34.46 19.44 -19.12
C ALA A 448 34.07 20.20 -20.40
N ARG A 449 34.39 19.64 -21.58
CA ARG A 449 34.07 20.25 -22.88
C ARG A 449 32.63 19.93 -23.29
N PRO A 450 31.73 20.93 -23.43
CA PRO A 450 30.31 20.69 -23.69
C PRO A 450 30.03 19.82 -24.92
N ALA A 451 30.71 20.08 -26.05
CA ALA A 451 30.50 19.33 -27.30
C ALA A 451 30.95 17.86 -27.25
N LEU A 452 31.90 17.50 -26.38
CA LEU A 452 32.26 16.08 -26.17
C LEU A 452 31.22 15.40 -25.28
N ARG A 453 30.80 16.09 -24.22
CA ARG A 453 29.78 15.60 -23.29
C ARG A 453 28.45 15.36 -23.99
N GLU A 454 27.97 16.32 -24.79
CA GLU A 454 26.69 16.22 -25.50
C GLU A 454 26.66 15.03 -26.47
N ARG A 455 27.71 14.86 -27.29
CA ARG A 455 27.85 13.68 -28.16
C ARG A 455 27.85 12.38 -27.35
N ALA A 456 28.58 12.34 -26.25
CA ALA A 456 28.62 11.16 -25.39
C ALA A 456 27.29 10.88 -24.69
N THR A 457 26.52 11.92 -24.34
CA THR A 457 25.17 11.77 -23.80
C THR A 457 24.25 11.12 -24.83
N VAL A 458 24.27 11.57 -26.09
CA VAL A 458 23.47 10.96 -27.17
C VAL A 458 23.81 9.47 -27.32
N GLU A 459 25.10 9.12 -27.39
CA GLU A 459 25.54 7.71 -27.48
C GLU A 459 25.15 6.88 -26.25
N ALA A 460 25.20 7.48 -25.06
CA ALA A 460 24.77 6.82 -23.83
C ALA A 460 23.26 6.54 -23.81
N VAL A 461 22.44 7.52 -24.21
CA VAL A 461 20.97 7.37 -24.33
C VAL A 461 20.64 6.26 -25.32
N GLU A 462 21.28 6.25 -26.49
CA GLU A 462 21.06 5.20 -27.49
C GLU A 462 21.52 3.82 -27.01
N SER A 463 22.59 3.75 -26.21
CA SER A 463 22.97 2.48 -25.57
C SER A 463 21.94 2.01 -24.55
N VAL A 464 21.26 2.91 -23.83
CA VAL A 464 20.20 2.56 -22.88
C VAL A 464 18.92 2.13 -23.60
N ARG A 465 18.48 2.87 -24.63
CA ARG A 465 17.33 2.50 -25.47
C ARG A 465 17.50 1.13 -26.10
N LEU A 466 18.69 0.84 -26.65
CA LEU A 466 19.00 -0.49 -27.17
C LEU A 466 18.92 -1.58 -26.09
N ALA A 467 19.37 -1.29 -24.87
CA ALA A 467 19.27 -2.23 -23.76
C ALA A 467 17.81 -2.51 -23.37
N CYS A 468 16.94 -1.49 -23.37
CA CYS A 468 15.49 -1.66 -23.14
C CYS A 468 14.85 -2.53 -24.24
N ARG A 469 15.08 -2.20 -25.51
CA ARG A 469 14.55 -2.99 -26.65
C ARG A 469 14.98 -4.46 -26.56
N ARG A 470 16.25 -4.71 -26.21
CA ARG A 470 16.80 -6.08 -26.10
C ARG A 470 16.07 -6.92 -25.05
N VAL A 471 15.57 -6.31 -23.98
CA VAL A 471 14.81 -7.03 -22.95
C VAL A 471 13.30 -6.99 -23.19
N GLY A 472 12.84 -6.46 -24.33
CA GLY A 472 11.41 -6.39 -24.67
C GLY A 472 10.66 -5.22 -24.02
N LEU A 473 11.36 -4.19 -23.56
CA LEU A 473 10.76 -2.97 -23.02
C LEU A 473 10.66 -1.88 -24.09
N PRO A 474 9.68 -0.96 -23.98
CA PRO A 474 9.63 0.24 -24.80
C PRO A 474 10.86 1.13 -24.54
N GLU A 475 11.05 2.12 -25.41
CA GLU A 475 12.11 3.10 -25.19
C GLU A 475 11.72 4.09 -24.09
N PRO A 476 12.64 4.44 -23.18
CA PRO A 476 12.39 5.49 -22.21
C PRO A 476 12.24 6.85 -22.90
N ALA A 477 11.28 7.63 -22.42
CA ALA A 477 11.04 9.02 -22.81
C ALA A 477 12.18 9.94 -22.32
N ASP A 478 12.71 9.67 -21.12
CA ASP A 478 13.85 10.39 -20.56
C ASP A 478 14.87 9.45 -19.90
N VAL A 479 16.16 9.83 -19.97
CA VAL A 479 17.28 9.07 -19.41
C VAL A 479 18.26 10.02 -18.74
N VAL A 480 18.45 9.82 -17.44
CA VAL A 480 19.37 10.61 -16.61
C VAL A 480 20.59 9.77 -16.23
N PHE A 481 21.79 10.34 -16.35
CA PHE A 481 23.04 9.70 -15.95
C PHE A 481 23.62 10.35 -14.69
N SER A 482 24.16 9.54 -13.77
CA SER A 482 24.80 10.04 -12.56
C SER A 482 26.03 9.23 -12.15
N ARG A 483 27.00 9.91 -11.54
CA ARG A 483 28.15 9.29 -10.85
C ARG A 483 27.86 8.82 -9.44
N ASP A 484 26.84 9.41 -8.83
CA ASP A 484 26.38 9.12 -7.49
C ASP A 484 25.04 8.36 -7.55
N GLY A 485 24.72 7.64 -6.48
CA GLY A 485 23.47 6.91 -6.38
C GLY A 485 22.25 7.84 -6.46
N LEU A 486 21.25 7.46 -7.24
CA LEU A 486 20.02 8.23 -7.43
C LEU A 486 18.98 8.03 -6.31
N VAL A 487 19.28 7.14 -5.37
CA VAL A 487 18.43 6.86 -4.20
C VAL A 487 19.32 6.56 -2.99
N ARG A 488 18.86 6.94 -1.80
CA ARG A 488 19.56 6.66 -0.53
C ARG A 488 19.88 5.16 -0.39
N GLY A 489 21.08 4.87 0.08
CA GLY A 489 21.63 3.52 0.21
C GLY A 489 22.40 3.04 -1.02
N VAL A 490 22.43 3.79 -2.12
CA VAL A 490 23.23 3.46 -3.30
C VAL A 490 24.58 4.19 -3.23
N ASP A 491 25.66 3.41 -3.21
CA ASP A 491 27.04 3.91 -3.26
C ASP A 491 27.34 4.60 -4.61
N PRO A 492 28.31 5.53 -4.68
CA PRO A 492 28.75 6.10 -5.95
C PRO A 492 29.56 5.10 -6.78
N ILE A 493 29.58 5.25 -8.12
CA ILE A 493 30.16 4.28 -9.07
C ILE A 493 31.59 3.90 -8.70
N ARG A 494 32.40 4.85 -8.22
CA ARG A 494 33.82 4.64 -7.87
C ARG A 494 34.05 3.53 -6.81
N ARG A 495 33.02 3.16 -6.04
CA ARG A 495 33.08 2.05 -5.07
C ARG A 495 32.75 0.69 -5.68
N PHE A 496 32.06 0.68 -6.81
CA PHE A 496 31.73 -0.53 -7.55
C PHE A 496 32.93 -1.02 -8.37
N GLU A 497 33.02 -2.33 -8.52
CA GLU A 497 34.08 -2.97 -9.28
C GLU A 497 33.87 -2.79 -10.78
N PRO A 498 34.92 -2.52 -11.57
CA PRO A 498 34.77 -2.43 -13.02
C PRO A 498 34.17 -3.71 -13.60
N PHE A 499 33.18 -3.57 -14.47
CA PHE A 499 32.60 -4.72 -15.16
C PHE A 499 33.34 -4.98 -16.47
N ALA A 500 33.75 -6.22 -16.68
CA ALA A 500 34.25 -6.74 -17.95
C ALA A 500 33.68 -8.14 -18.15
N ALA A 501 33.31 -8.45 -19.40
CA ALA A 501 33.07 -9.83 -19.81
C ALA A 501 34.40 -10.61 -19.74
N ARG A 502 34.33 -11.94 -19.63
CA ARG A 502 35.48 -12.83 -19.37
C ARG A 502 36.67 -12.62 -20.34
N SER A 503 36.39 -12.18 -21.57
CA SER A 503 37.38 -11.86 -22.62
C SER A 503 37.14 -10.50 -23.30
N GLY A 504 36.40 -9.58 -22.66
CA GLY A 504 35.95 -8.32 -23.29
C GLY A 504 36.55 -7.04 -22.69
N PRO A 505 36.41 -5.90 -23.38
CA PRO A 505 36.82 -4.62 -22.84
C PRO A 505 36.01 -4.28 -21.58
N ARG A 506 36.62 -3.46 -20.70
CA ARG A 506 35.90 -2.87 -19.56
C ARG A 506 34.73 -2.03 -20.07
N ARG A 507 33.56 -2.24 -19.48
CA ARG A 507 32.34 -1.49 -19.81
C ARG A 507 32.31 -0.19 -19.01
N PHE A 508 31.74 0.84 -19.62
CA PHE A 508 31.47 2.10 -18.94
C PHE A 508 30.35 1.87 -17.91
N LEU A 509 30.61 2.20 -16.65
CA LEU A 509 29.63 2.09 -15.57
C LEU A 509 29.01 3.44 -15.29
N THR A 510 27.69 3.48 -15.14
CA THR A 510 26.98 4.68 -14.66
C THR A 510 25.70 4.33 -13.91
N HIS A 511 25.28 5.17 -12.96
CA HIS A 511 23.90 5.13 -12.49
C HIS A 511 22.99 5.76 -13.54
N VAL A 512 21.79 5.20 -13.66
CA VAL A 512 20.80 5.57 -14.67
C VAL A 512 19.44 5.76 -14.01
N GLY A 513 18.78 6.87 -14.33
CA GLY A 513 17.36 7.10 -14.09
C GLY A 513 16.61 6.99 -15.43
N LEU A 514 15.44 6.37 -15.42
CA LEU A 514 14.60 6.15 -16.60
C LEU A 514 13.19 6.65 -16.32
N THR A 515 12.60 7.30 -17.31
CA THR A 515 11.17 7.65 -17.32
C THR A 515 10.55 7.10 -18.59
N PHE A 516 9.46 6.35 -18.48
CA PHE A 516 8.69 5.81 -19.59
C PHE A 516 7.33 6.54 -19.71
N ASP A 517 6.80 6.62 -20.94
CA ASP A 517 5.46 7.19 -21.19
C ASP A 517 4.34 6.34 -20.56
N GLU A 518 4.58 5.03 -20.46
CA GLU A 518 3.67 4.05 -19.85
C GLU A 518 4.29 3.36 -18.64
N ALA A 519 3.45 2.78 -17.78
CA ALA A 519 3.94 2.03 -16.63
C ALA A 519 4.57 0.70 -17.10
N ILE A 520 5.78 0.42 -16.63
CA ILE A 520 6.52 -0.82 -16.91
C ILE A 520 6.43 -1.74 -15.71
N GLY A 521 6.18 -3.03 -15.93
CA GLY A 521 6.23 -4.05 -14.88
C GLY A 521 7.66 -4.58 -14.72
N GLY A 522 8.17 -4.63 -13.49
CA GLY A 522 9.53 -5.11 -13.24
C GLY A 522 9.64 -6.64 -13.10
N PRO A 523 10.79 -7.14 -12.62
CA PRO A 523 12.00 -6.39 -12.25
C PRO A 523 12.72 -5.83 -13.49
N VAL A 524 13.13 -4.56 -13.45
CA VAL A 524 13.92 -3.96 -14.54
C VAL A 524 15.41 -4.19 -14.29
N VAL A 525 16.06 -4.95 -15.19
CA VAL A 525 17.50 -5.22 -15.17
C VAL A 525 18.12 -5.01 -16.55
N LEU A 526 19.04 -4.06 -16.68
CA LEU A 526 19.55 -3.59 -17.97
C LEU A 526 21.08 -3.62 -18.07
N GLY A 527 21.56 -3.62 -19.32
CA GLY A 527 22.97 -3.51 -19.67
C GLY A 527 23.72 -4.83 -19.73
N ALA A 528 25.02 -4.74 -19.98
CA ALA A 528 25.90 -5.90 -20.17
C ALA A 528 26.10 -6.70 -18.86
N GLY A 529 25.88 -6.06 -17.71
CA GLY A 529 26.02 -6.66 -16.38
C GLY A 529 24.76 -7.33 -15.83
N ARG A 530 23.66 -7.36 -16.60
CA ARG A 530 22.31 -7.78 -16.13
C ARG A 530 22.24 -9.19 -15.53
N PHE A 531 23.14 -10.09 -15.92
CA PHE A 531 23.19 -11.45 -15.38
C PHE A 531 24.10 -11.61 -14.15
N TYR A 532 24.82 -10.55 -13.77
CA TYR A 532 25.87 -10.56 -12.74
C TYR A 532 25.66 -9.44 -11.69
N GLY A 533 24.40 -9.10 -11.41
CA GLY A 533 24.03 -8.19 -10.33
C GLY A 533 24.19 -6.71 -10.63
N TYR A 534 24.56 -6.32 -11.85
CA TYR A 534 24.67 -4.92 -12.28
C TYR A 534 23.48 -4.51 -13.15
N GLY A 535 23.12 -3.23 -13.06
CA GLY A 535 21.99 -2.65 -13.77
C GLY A 535 20.62 -3.07 -13.23
N LEU A 536 20.50 -3.37 -11.94
CA LEU A 536 19.21 -3.56 -11.28
C LEU A 536 18.57 -2.20 -10.99
N PHE A 537 17.28 -2.05 -11.26
CA PHE A 537 16.52 -0.81 -11.03
C PHE A 537 15.43 -0.99 -9.98
N LEU A 538 15.12 0.11 -9.28
CA LEU A 538 14.05 0.24 -8.30
C LEU A 538 12.93 1.12 -8.88
N PRO A 539 11.64 0.70 -8.78
CA PRO A 539 10.51 1.52 -9.20
C PRO A 539 10.27 2.66 -8.22
N ARG A 540 10.19 3.90 -8.72
CA ARG A 540 9.83 5.11 -7.95
C ARG A 540 8.34 5.43 -8.11
N ARG A 541 7.78 6.25 -7.24
CA ARG A 541 6.48 6.89 -7.49
C ARG A 541 6.75 8.24 -8.15
N ASP A 542 5.81 8.78 -8.91
CA ASP A 542 6.01 10.03 -9.66
C ASP A 542 6.17 11.27 -8.74
N HIS A 543 6.00 11.11 -7.43
CA HIS A 543 6.15 12.15 -6.40
C HIS A 543 7.32 11.90 -5.43
N ASP A 544 8.24 10.97 -5.77
CA ASP A 544 9.21 10.36 -4.86
C ASP A 544 10.65 10.62 -5.33
#